data_AF-A0A4W6C6W7-F1
#
_entry.id   AF-A0A4W6C6W7-F1
#
_cell.length_a   1.000
_cell.length_b   1.000
_cell.length_c   1.000
_cell.angle_alpha   90.00
_cell.angle_beta   90.00
_cell.angle_gamma   90.00
#
_symmetry.space_group_name_H-M   'P 1'
#
loop_
_entity.id
_entity.type
_entity.pdbx_description
1 polymer ?
#
loop_
_entity_poly.entity_id
_entity_poly.type
_entity_poly.pdbx_seq_one_letter_code
_entity_poly.pdbx_strand_id
1 'polypeptide(L)'
;MSGQSITDRIAAAQHSMTGSAISKAVCKATTHEVSGPKKKHLDYLIHCTNEMNVNIPQLADTLFERTANSSWVVVFKALITTHHLMMYGNERFIQYLASRNTLFNLNNFLDKGALQGYDMSTFIRRYSRYLNEKAMSYRLVAVDFTKMKRGIDGVMRTMNTEKLIKTLPIIQNQLDALLDFQANPNELTNGVINSAFMLLFKDSIRLFAAYNEGVINLLEKYFDMKKNQCKDALDIYKKFLYRMTKLSEFLKVAEQVGIDQGDIPDLSQAPSSLLEALEQHLASLEGKKTKELNADTRASTLSSAVSSLSSTGMSFSRMDEKEKQQALEEEQARLQALKKPGTHITHNAIHIEADVDAFNTTSSAADHTVSKCYLCFTVCLCIQGAAENQGQISCLFQANKRDSDVNPNFCFIMIGIYLHNLSLFLLILE
;
A
#
# COMPACT_ATOMS: atom_id res chain seq x y z
N MET A 1 28.82 1.18 -23.22
CA MET A 1 29.44 0.77 -21.94
C MET A 1 28.42 0.91 -20.83
N SER A 2 28.18 -0.13 -20.02
CA SER A 2 27.17 -0.08 -18.96
C SER A 2 27.55 0.94 -17.88
N GLY A 3 26.70 1.93 -17.60
CA GLY A 3 26.89 2.95 -16.56
C GLY A 3 26.88 2.44 -15.11
N GLN A 4 27.20 1.16 -14.87
CA GLN A 4 27.28 0.57 -13.54
C GLN A 4 28.70 0.70 -12.97
N SER A 5 28.80 1.12 -11.71
CA SER A 5 30.09 1.28 -11.02
C SER A 5 30.79 -0.08 -10.84
N ILE A 6 32.08 -0.04 -10.49
CA ILE A 6 32.82 -1.25 -10.13
C ILE A 6 32.26 -1.86 -8.84
N THR A 7 31.90 -1.03 -7.85
CA THR A 7 31.28 -1.47 -6.60
C THR A 7 29.95 -2.19 -6.82
N ASP A 8 29.12 -1.69 -7.74
CA ASP A 8 27.85 -2.33 -8.11
C ASP A 8 28.07 -3.70 -8.75
N ARG A 9 29.06 -3.81 -9.64
CA ARG A 9 29.41 -5.06 -10.32
C ARG A 9 29.94 -6.10 -9.33
N ILE A 10 30.78 -5.71 -8.37
CA ILE A 10 31.29 -6.59 -7.33
C ILE A 10 30.14 -7.12 -6.45
N ALA A 11 29.25 -6.24 -5.96
CA ALA A 11 28.12 -6.65 -5.14
C ALA A 11 27.17 -7.62 -5.89
N ALA A 12 26.84 -7.32 -7.15
CA ALA A 12 26.02 -8.22 -7.97
C ALA A 12 26.71 -9.56 -8.28
N ALA A 13 28.04 -9.58 -8.40
CA ALA A 13 28.83 -10.79 -8.60
C ALA A 13 28.84 -11.65 -7.33
N GLN A 14 29.03 -11.05 -6.14
CA GLN A 14 28.97 -11.76 -4.86
C GLN A 14 27.64 -12.52 -4.70
N HIS A 15 26.50 -11.89 -5.01
CA HIS A 15 25.21 -12.58 -4.95
C HIS A 15 24.99 -13.61 -6.05
N SER A 16 25.73 -13.52 -7.16
CA SER A 16 25.75 -14.59 -8.16
C SER A 16 26.51 -15.81 -7.65
N MET A 17 27.55 -15.60 -6.84
CA MET A 17 28.33 -16.67 -6.22
C MET A 17 27.58 -17.34 -5.06
N THR A 18 26.75 -16.60 -4.33
CA THR A 18 25.89 -17.16 -3.26
C THR A 18 24.56 -17.73 -3.77
N GLY A 19 24.31 -17.68 -5.09
CA GLY A 19 23.10 -18.25 -5.72
C GLY A 19 21.80 -17.47 -5.51
N SER A 20 21.80 -16.35 -4.78
CA SER A 20 20.59 -15.56 -4.53
C SER A 20 20.27 -14.62 -5.69
N ALA A 21 19.40 -15.09 -6.60
CA ALA A 21 18.90 -14.28 -7.72
C ALA A 21 18.15 -13.02 -7.25
N ILE A 22 17.47 -13.10 -6.09
CA ILE A 22 16.74 -11.98 -5.48
C ILE A 22 17.71 -10.90 -5.02
N SER A 23 18.74 -11.26 -4.26
CA SER A 23 19.70 -10.28 -3.74
C SER A 23 20.46 -9.60 -4.87
N LYS A 24 20.80 -10.35 -5.93
CA LYS A 24 21.36 -9.78 -7.16
C LYS A 24 20.41 -8.77 -7.83
N ALA A 25 19.12 -9.08 -7.91
CA ALA A 25 18.14 -8.17 -8.51
C ALA A 25 17.97 -6.89 -7.68
N VAL A 26 17.94 -7.01 -6.34
CA VAL A 26 17.93 -5.85 -5.42
C VAL A 26 19.15 -4.97 -5.65
N CYS A 27 20.38 -5.54 -5.67
CA CYS A 27 21.59 -4.76 -5.94
C CYS A 27 21.52 -4.02 -7.30
N LYS A 28 20.99 -4.67 -8.33
CA LYS A 28 20.82 -4.06 -9.67
C LYS A 28 19.73 -2.98 -9.71
N ALA A 29 18.72 -3.06 -8.85
CA ALA A 29 17.72 -1.99 -8.68
C ALA A 29 18.30 -0.80 -7.89
N THR A 30 19.24 -1.06 -6.97
CA THR A 30 19.82 -0.06 -6.04
C THR A 30 21.29 0.26 -6.35
N THR A 31 21.64 0.44 -7.62
CA THR A 31 22.99 0.83 -8.06
C THR A 31 23.32 2.28 -7.68
N HIS A 32 24.58 2.67 -7.75
CA HIS A 32 25.03 4.06 -7.53
C HIS A 32 24.74 5.02 -8.70
N GLU A 33 24.12 4.51 -9.77
CA GLU A 33 23.67 5.31 -10.92
C GLU A 33 22.55 6.28 -10.47
N VAL A 34 22.74 7.59 -10.72
CA VAL A 34 21.80 8.68 -10.36
C VAL A 34 20.60 8.72 -11.32
N SER A 35 19.94 7.58 -11.43
CA SER A 35 18.70 7.36 -12.16
C SER A 35 17.79 6.47 -11.32
N GLY A 36 16.48 6.55 -11.56
CA GLY A 36 15.51 5.70 -10.88
C GLY A 36 15.82 4.20 -11.05
N PRO A 37 15.31 3.33 -10.16
CA PRO A 37 15.44 1.88 -10.36
C PRO A 37 14.88 1.46 -11.72
N LYS A 38 15.65 0.68 -12.48
CA LYS A 38 15.27 0.31 -13.85
C LYS A 38 14.07 -0.64 -13.83
N LYS A 39 13.06 -0.37 -14.68
CA LYS A 39 11.80 -1.14 -14.80
C LYS A 39 12.04 -2.66 -14.83
N LYS A 40 12.96 -3.14 -15.66
CA LYS A 40 13.28 -4.59 -15.75
C LYS A 40 13.68 -5.27 -14.42
N HIS A 41 14.26 -4.53 -13.48
CA HIS A 41 14.62 -5.07 -12.16
C HIS A 41 13.44 -4.99 -11.20
N LEU A 42 12.63 -3.94 -11.28
CA LEU A 42 11.39 -3.82 -10.54
C LEU A 42 10.38 -4.90 -10.95
N ASP A 43 10.17 -5.11 -12.26
CA ASP A 43 9.28 -6.14 -12.81
C ASP A 43 9.69 -7.54 -12.34
N TYR A 44 10.99 -7.84 -12.34
CA TYR A 44 11.51 -9.11 -11.83
C TYR A 44 11.23 -9.29 -10.33
N LEU A 45 11.46 -8.25 -9.52
CA LEU A 45 11.19 -8.31 -8.09
C LEU A 45 9.69 -8.44 -7.79
N ILE A 46 8.82 -7.75 -8.55
CA ILE A 46 7.36 -7.93 -8.48
C ILE A 46 6.99 -9.38 -8.78
N HIS A 47 7.51 -9.95 -9.86
CA HIS A 47 7.31 -11.35 -10.19
C HIS A 47 7.73 -12.27 -9.03
N CYS A 48 8.91 -12.04 -8.44
CA CYS A 48 9.34 -12.78 -7.25
C CYS A 48 8.34 -12.67 -6.08
N THR A 49 7.69 -11.53 -5.86
CA THR A 49 6.68 -11.42 -4.79
C THR A 49 5.42 -12.24 -5.06
N ASN A 50 5.12 -12.62 -6.30
CA ASN A 50 3.97 -13.46 -6.65
C ASN A 50 4.27 -14.96 -6.52
N GLU A 51 5.54 -15.36 -6.60
CA GLU A 51 5.96 -16.76 -6.49
C GLU A 51 5.81 -17.28 -5.06
N MET A 52 5.07 -18.38 -4.86
CA MET A 52 4.80 -18.90 -3.51
C MET A 52 6.07 -19.32 -2.76
N ASN A 53 7.06 -19.84 -3.49
CA ASN A 53 8.30 -20.39 -2.93
C ASN A 53 9.36 -19.31 -2.64
N VAL A 54 9.10 -18.05 -2.99
CA VAL A 54 10.03 -16.95 -2.71
C VAL A 54 9.93 -16.53 -1.25
N ASN A 55 11.10 -16.42 -0.60
CA ASN A 55 11.24 -15.95 0.77
C ASN A 55 11.09 -14.41 0.83
N ILE A 56 9.88 -13.95 1.15
CA ILE A 56 9.56 -12.53 1.32
C ILE A 56 10.40 -11.86 2.42
N PRO A 57 10.60 -12.47 3.61
CA PRO A 57 11.52 -11.94 4.61
C PRO A 57 12.91 -11.62 4.06
N GLN A 58 13.53 -12.56 3.34
CA GLN A 58 14.86 -12.36 2.76
C GLN A 58 14.91 -11.21 1.75
N LEU A 59 13.87 -11.07 0.92
CA LEU A 59 13.75 -9.95 -0.02
C LEU A 59 13.71 -8.60 0.72
N ALA A 60 12.87 -8.49 1.75
CA ALA A 60 12.75 -7.29 2.56
C ALA A 60 14.03 -6.99 3.35
N ASP A 61 14.66 -8.00 3.95
CA ASP A 61 15.92 -7.86 4.68
C ASP A 61 17.05 -7.38 3.76
N THR A 62 17.14 -7.92 2.53
CA THR A 62 18.10 -7.41 1.55
C THR A 62 17.85 -5.92 1.24
N LEU A 63 16.59 -5.48 1.11
CA LEU A 63 16.28 -4.06 0.91
C LEU A 63 16.66 -3.20 2.12
N PHE A 64 16.43 -3.69 3.34
CA PHE A 64 16.86 -3.01 4.57
C PHE A 64 18.39 -2.87 4.63
N GLU A 65 19.13 -3.91 4.27
CA GLU A 65 20.60 -3.85 4.17
C GLU A 65 21.05 -2.77 3.18
N ARG A 66 20.36 -2.61 2.04
CA ARG A 66 20.66 -1.51 1.09
C ARG A 66 20.41 -0.13 1.70
N THR A 67 19.42 0.02 2.60
CA THR A 67 19.18 1.30 3.30
C THR A 67 20.23 1.65 4.35
N ALA A 68 21.07 0.69 4.77
CA ALA A 68 22.20 0.94 5.66
C ALA A 68 23.46 1.47 4.92
N ASN A 69 23.39 1.64 3.59
CA ASN A 69 24.49 2.19 2.82
C ASN A 69 24.69 3.69 3.13
N SER A 70 25.92 4.19 2.99
CA SER A 70 26.22 5.61 3.18
C SER A 70 25.80 6.50 2.01
N SER A 71 25.66 5.93 0.80
CA SER A 71 25.28 6.65 -0.40
C SER A 71 23.79 6.95 -0.43
N TRP A 72 23.44 8.23 -0.51
CA TRP A 72 22.05 8.68 -0.66
C TRP A 72 21.36 8.01 -1.85
N VAL A 73 22.06 7.79 -2.97
CA VAL A 73 21.51 7.18 -4.19
C VAL A 73 21.04 5.76 -3.91
N VAL A 74 21.87 4.96 -3.25
CA VAL A 74 21.56 3.56 -2.92
C VAL A 74 20.40 3.49 -1.94
N VAL A 75 20.45 4.29 -0.87
CA VAL A 75 19.41 4.31 0.16
C VAL A 75 18.08 4.75 -0.43
N PHE A 76 18.04 5.84 -1.19
CA PHE A 76 16.81 6.34 -1.78
C PHE A 76 16.22 5.34 -2.78
N LYS A 77 17.06 4.71 -3.63
CA LYS A 77 16.60 3.68 -4.57
C LYS A 77 16.08 2.42 -3.87
N ALA A 78 16.64 2.06 -2.71
CA ALA A 78 16.10 0.96 -1.90
C ALA A 78 14.71 1.29 -1.34
N LEU A 79 14.49 2.53 -0.88
CA LEU A 79 13.17 3.01 -0.46
C LEU A 79 12.19 3.02 -1.65
N ILE A 80 12.58 3.56 -2.81
CA ILE A 80 11.76 3.59 -4.02
C ILE A 80 11.39 2.18 -4.47
N THR A 81 12.34 1.25 -4.46
CA THR A 81 12.10 -0.16 -4.79
C THR A 81 11.12 -0.79 -3.80
N THR A 82 11.27 -0.52 -2.50
CA THR A 82 10.32 -0.99 -1.49
C THR A 82 8.91 -0.45 -1.74
N HIS A 83 8.78 0.86 -1.96
CA HIS A 83 7.49 1.49 -2.26
C HIS A 83 6.85 0.87 -3.51
N HIS A 84 7.65 0.65 -4.55
CA HIS A 84 7.19 0.01 -5.79
C HIS A 84 6.65 -1.41 -5.53
N LEU A 85 7.31 -2.20 -4.69
CA LEU A 85 6.82 -3.53 -4.30
C LEU A 85 5.56 -3.47 -3.41
N MET A 86 5.42 -2.46 -2.55
CA MET A 86 4.19 -2.25 -1.79
C MET A 86 3.00 -1.94 -2.71
N MET A 87 3.22 -1.14 -3.75
CA MET A 87 2.18 -0.75 -4.71
C MET A 87 1.84 -1.84 -5.73
N TYR A 88 2.84 -2.40 -6.41
CA TYR A 88 2.60 -3.28 -7.57
C TYR A 88 2.91 -4.76 -7.30
N GLY A 89 3.56 -5.06 -6.18
CA GLY A 89 3.83 -6.43 -5.74
C GLY A 89 2.64 -7.09 -5.06
N ASN A 90 2.83 -8.37 -4.75
CA ASN A 90 1.88 -9.17 -3.99
C ASN A 90 1.70 -8.64 -2.55
N GLU A 91 0.49 -8.74 -2.01
CA GLU A 91 0.18 -8.25 -0.65
C GLU A 91 1.03 -8.91 0.44
N ARG A 92 1.55 -10.13 0.21
CA ARG A 92 2.49 -10.79 1.13
C ARG A 92 3.68 -9.89 1.51
N PHE A 93 4.14 -9.05 0.60
CA PHE A 93 5.25 -8.14 0.88
C PHE A 93 4.86 -7.05 1.89
N ILE A 94 3.77 -6.30 1.66
CA ILE A 94 3.32 -5.26 2.60
C ILE A 94 2.81 -5.85 3.92
N GLN A 95 2.20 -7.04 3.90
CA GLN A 95 1.82 -7.79 5.11
C GLN A 95 3.04 -8.11 5.97
N TYR A 96 4.12 -8.59 5.36
CA TYR A 96 5.37 -8.83 6.07
C TYR A 96 5.93 -7.54 6.67
N LEU A 97 6.00 -6.44 5.91
CA LEU A 97 6.46 -5.15 6.44
C LEU A 97 5.60 -4.68 7.61
N ALA A 98 4.27 -4.75 7.48
CA ALA A 98 3.33 -4.39 8.54
C ALA A 98 3.46 -5.27 9.79
N SER A 99 3.89 -6.53 9.66
CA SER A 99 4.12 -7.43 10.80
C SER A 99 5.38 -7.10 11.62
N ARG A 100 6.30 -6.30 11.07
CA ARG A 100 7.55 -5.95 11.76
C ARG A 100 7.34 -4.87 12.80
N ASN A 101 8.09 -4.97 13.89
CA ASN A 101 8.16 -3.92 14.92
C ASN A 101 8.97 -2.71 14.46
N THR A 102 9.99 -2.95 13.62
CA THR A 102 10.92 -1.93 13.10
C THR A 102 11.07 -2.09 11.58
N LEU A 103 10.97 -0.95 10.89
CA LEU A 103 11.15 -0.81 9.44
C LEU A 103 12.40 0.03 9.17
N PHE A 104 12.26 1.21 8.56
CA PHE A 104 13.37 2.08 8.24
C PHE A 104 13.71 3.00 9.42
N ASN A 105 14.96 2.96 9.90
CA ASN A 105 15.46 3.88 10.91
C ASN A 105 16.40 4.92 10.30
N LEU A 106 15.84 5.81 9.47
CA LEU A 106 16.60 6.79 8.70
C LEU A 106 16.43 8.23 9.21
N ASN A 107 15.83 8.44 10.38
CA ASN A 107 15.54 9.78 10.93
C ASN A 107 16.76 10.73 10.99
N ASN A 108 17.95 10.16 11.18
CA ASN A 108 19.23 10.88 11.23
C ASN A 108 20.13 10.62 10.03
N PHE A 109 19.59 10.06 8.94
CA PHE A 109 20.37 9.80 7.72
C PHE A 109 20.93 11.11 7.17
N LEU A 110 22.23 11.08 6.85
CA LEU A 110 22.95 12.22 6.29
C LEU A 110 24.15 11.74 5.47
N ASP A 111 24.09 11.96 4.16
CA ASP A 111 25.21 11.77 3.25
C ASP A 111 25.97 13.10 3.08
N LYS A 112 27.19 13.16 3.62
CA LYS A 112 28.09 14.32 3.53
C LYS A 112 29.06 14.26 2.35
N GLY A 113 28.97 13.23 1.50
CA GLY A 113 29.94 12.98 0.43
C GLY A 113 29.90 14.01 -0.71
N ALA A 114 28.76 14.64 -0.94
CA ALA A 114 28.58 15.71 -1.95
C ALA A 114 27.44 16.65 -1.55
N LEU A 115 27.41 17.88 -2.10
CA LEU A 115 26.35 18.87 -1.85
C LEU A 115 24.95 18.30 -2.11
N GLN A 116 24.80 17.57 -3.23
CA GLN A 116 23.54 16.90 -3.57
C GLN A 116 23.14 15.84 -2.54
N GLY A 117 24.10 15.17 -1.90
CA GLY A 117 23.82 14.18 -0.85
C GLY A 117 23.20 14.82 0.39
N TYR A 118 23.61 16.04 0.73
CA TYR A 118 23.05 16.80 1.85
C TYR A 118 21.56 17.10 1.62
N ASP A 119 21.21 17.64 0.45
CA ASP A 119 19.84 17.98 0.10
C ASP A 119 18.95 16.72 0.03
N MET A 120 19.43 15.67 -0.64
CA MET A 120 18.68 14.42 -0.79
C MET A 120 18.47 13.68 0.54
N SER A 121 19.34 13.88 1.52
CA SER A 121 19.18 13.29 2.86
C SER A 121 17.91 13.76 3.57
N THR A 122 17.46 15.00 3.32
CA THR A 122 16.19 15.51 3.85
C THR A 122 14.99 14.78 3.24
N PHE A 123 15.01 14.55 1.94
CA PHE A 123 13.94 13.80 1.24
C PHE A 123 13.94 12.32 1.61
N ILE A 124 15.10 11.70 1.80
CA ILE A 124 15.21 10.31 2.28
C ILE A 124 14.53 10.15 3.64
N ARG A 125 14.78 11.07 4.59
CA ARG A 125 14.14 11.08 5.90
C ARG A 125 12.62 11.13 5.79
N ARG A 126 12.10 12.11 5.05
CA ARG A 126 10.65 12.31 4.84
C ARG A 126 10.01 11.11 4.13
N TYR A 127 10.64 10.60 3.08
CA TYR A 127 10.14 9.46 2.31
C TYR A 127 10.14 8.17 3.13
N SER A 128 11.19 7.92 3.92
CA SER A 128 11.24 6.76 4.82
C SER A 128 10.15 6.80 5.88
N ARG A 129 9.85 7.99 6.42
CA ARG A 129 8.73 8.20 7.35
C ARG A 129 7.39 7.87 6.69
N TYR A 130 7.18 8.30 5.45
CA TYR A 130 5.98 7.93 4.70
C TYR A 130 5.84 6.42 4.51
N LEU A 131 6.90 5.70 4.12
CA LEU A 131 6.83 4.24 3.95
C LEU A 131 6.56 3.50 5.27
N ASN A 132 7.16 3.97 6.37
CA ASN A 132 6.83 3.46 7.70
C ASN A 132 5.36 3.69 8.01
N GLU A 133 4.83 4.90 7.77
CA GLU A 133 3.42 5.22 8.01
C GLU A 133 2.46 4.41 7.12
N LYS A 134 2.83 4.14 5.85
CA LYS A 134 2.05 3.28 4.95
C LYS A 134 1.95 1.84 5.48
N ALA A 135 3.05 1.26 5.96
CA ALA A 135 3.03 -0.06 6.56
C ALA A 135 2.28 -0.10 7.91
N MET A 136 2.41 0.96 8.72
CA MET A 136 1.66 1.15 9.96
C MET A 136 0.15 1.24 9.73
N SER A 137 -0.25 2.02 8.73
CA SER A 137 -1.64 2.14 8.27
C SER A 137 -2.19 0.76 7.90
N TYR A 138 -1.47 0.00 7.05
CA TYR A 138 -1.84 -1.38 6.71
C TYR A 138 -1.98 -2.26 7.96
N ARG A 139 -1.08 -2.16 8.94
CA ARG A 139 -1.13 -2.92 10.20
C ARG A 139 -2.41 -2.65 11.00
N LEU A 140 -2.87 -1.39 11.03
CA LEU A 140 -4.02 -0.99 11.85
C LEU A 140 -5.37 -1.40 11.23
N VAL A 141 -5.45 -1.46 9.90
CA VAL A 141 -6.72 -1.72 9.20
C VAL A 141 -6.76 -3.02 8.39
N ALA A 142 -5.63 -3.71 8.27
CA ALA A 142 -5.44 -4.93 7.48
C ALA A 142 -5.86 -4.78 6.00
N VAL A 143 -5.74 -3.57 5.45
CA VAL A 143 -6.04 -3.26 4.05
C VAL A 143 -5.16 -2.10 3.57
N ASP A 144 -4.74 -2.11 2.31
CA ASP A 144 -4.07 -0.95 1.71
C ASP A 144 -5.13 0.02 1.19
N PHE A 145 -5.20 1.22 1.79
CA PHE A 145 -6.16 2.24 1.37
C PHE A 145 -6.04 2.60 -0.10
N THR A 146 -4.86 2.46 -0.72
CA THR A 146 -4.68 2.78 -2.15
C THR A 146 -5.17 1.69 -3.09
N LYS A 147 -5.51 0.50 -2.57
CA LYS A 147 -6.00 -0.66 -3.35
C LYS A 147 -7.45 -1.04 -3.05
N MET A 148 -8.12 -0.30 -2.16
CA MET A 148 -9.50 -0.62 -1.79
C MET A 148 -10.47 -0.45 -2.95
N LYS A 149 -11.55 -1.26 -2.94
CA LYS A 149 -12.69 -1.08 -3.83
C LYS A 149 -13.30 0.32 -3.63
N ARG A 150 -13.49 1.01 -4.76
CA ARG A 150 -14.05 2.36 -4.89
C ARG A 150 -15.50 2.34 -5.37
N GLY A 151 -16.15 3.50 -5.29
CA GLY A 151 -17.48 3.77 -5.81
C GLY A 151 -18.59 3.68 -4.76
N ILE A 152 -19.83 3.59 -5.22
CA ILE A 152 -21.03 3.56 -4.36
C ILE A 152 -20.96 2.38 -3.38
N ASP A 153 -20.51 1.21 -3.86
CA ASP A 153 -20.28 0.00 -3.05
C ASP A 153 -18.82 -0.11 -2.56
N GLY A 154 -18.11 1.02 -2.48
CA GLY A 154 -16.74 1.10 -2.01
C GLY A 154 -16.62 0.84 -0.51
N VAL A 155 -15.46 0.38 -0.06
CA VAL A 155 -15.23 0.01 1.35
C VAL A 155 -15.43 1.22 2.28
N MET A 156 -14.88 2.38 1.90
CA MET A 156 -15.01 3.60 2.69
C MET A 156 -16.41 4.21 2.60
N ARG A 157 -17.09 4.04 1.46
CA ARG A 157 -18.43 4.56 1.21
C ARG A 157 -19.51 3.86 2.05
N THR A 158 -19.32 2.57 2.30
CA THR A 158 -20.30 1.70 2.98
C THR A 158 -19.96 1.41 4.44
N MET A 159 -18.78 1.81 4.93
CA MET A 159 -18.34 1.57 6.30
C MET A 159 -19.33 2.13 7.34
N ASN A 160 -19.55 1.39 8.43
CA ASN A 160 -20.38 1.85 9.55
C ASN A 160 -19.71 3.02 10.30
N THR A 161 -20.51 3.85 10.97
CA THR A 161 -20.06 5.09 11.63
C THR A 161 -18.95 4.86 12.65
N GLU A 162 -19.07 3.86 13.51
CA GLU A 162 -18.12 3.62 14.61
C GLU A 162 -16.73 3.26 14.08
N LYS A 163 -16.67 2.38 13.07
CA LYS A 163 -15.42 2.01 12.41
C LYS A 163 -14.89 3.17 11.55
N LEU A 164 -15.77 3.91 10.88
CA LEU A 164 -15.40 5.01 10.00
C LEU A 164 -14.69 6.14 10.76
N ILE A 165 -15.23 6.57 11.90
CA ILE A 165 -14.64 7.62 12.75
C ILE A 165 -13.25 7.21 13.25
N LYS A 166 -13.02 5.92 13.51
CA LYS A 166 -11.69 5.39 13.89
C LYS A 166 -10.73 5.23 12.70
N THR A 167 -11.27 4.97 11.51
CA THR A 167 -10.48 4.70 10.29
C THR A 167 -9.98 5.98 9.62
N LEU A 168 -10.81 7.03 9.56
CA LEU A 168 -10.46 8.29 8.91
C LEU A 168 -9.18 8.95 9.47
N PRO A 169 -8.94 8.98 10.80
CA PRO A 169 -7.68 9.46 11.36
C PRO A 169 -6.44 8.70 10.89
N ILE A 170 -6.57 7.40 10.58
CA ILE A 170 -5.43 6.59 10.09
C ILE A 170 -5.08 7.02 8.66
N ILE A 171 -6.10 7.26 7.81
CA ILE A 171 -5.90 7.82 6.47
C ILE A 171 -5.27 9.22 6.57
N GLN A 172 -5.75 10.06 7.49
CA GLN A 172 -5.21 11.40 7.73
C GLN A 172 -3.71 11.36 8.05
N ASN A 173 -3.29 10.50 8.98
CA ASN A 173 -1.87 10.38 9.37
C ASN A 173 -0.99 9.91 8.22
N GLN A 174 -1.44 8.92 7.45
CA GLN A 174 -0.73 8.45 6.27
C GLN A 174 -0.60 9.54 5.19
N LEU A 175 -1.67 10.32 4.97
CA LEU A 175 -1.66 11.43 4.02
C LEU A 175 -0.76 12.58 4.50
N ASP A 176 -0.74 12.88 5.80
CA ASP A 176 0.16 13.89 6.35
C ASP A 176 1.62 13.50 6.14
N ALA A 177 1.99 12.25 6.43
CA ALA A 177 3.34 11.75 6.19
C ALA A 177 3.74 11.82 4.71
N LEU A 178 2.78 11.64 3.79
CA LEU A 178 2.98 11.80 2.35
C LEU A 178 3.25 13.27 1.99
N LEU A 179 2.36 14.16 2.43
CA LEU A 179 2.40 15.59 2.11
C LEU A 179 3.59 16.30 2.78
N ASP A 180 4.12 15.73 3.87
CA ASP A 180 5.35 16.18 4.53
C ASP A 180 6.62 15.96 3.68
N PHE A 181 6.53 15.32 2.52
CA PHE A 181 7.63 15.28 1.56
C PHE A 181 8.08 16.69 1.12
N GLN A 182 7.12 17.61 0.94
CA GLN A 182 7.31 19.05 0.72
C GLN A 182 8.49 19.39 -0.19
N ALA A 183 8.54 18.77 -1.38
CA ALA A 183 9.51 19.12 -2.42
C ALA A 183 8.98 20.27 -3.26
N ASN A 184 9.87 21.18 -3.64
CA ASN A 184 9.61 22.22 -4.62
C ASN A 184 10.05 21.75 -6.02
N PRO A 185 9.50 22.34 -7.12
CA PRO A 185 9.89 21.97 -8.47
C PRO A 185 11.41 22.07 -8.72
N ASN A 186 12.06 23.08 -8.14
CA ASN A 186 13.50 23.30 -8.25
C ASN A 186 14.36 22.25 -7.53
N GLU A 187 13.77 21.44 -6.66
CA GLU A 187 14.46 20.36 -5.93
C GLU A 187 14.30 19.00 -6.66
N LEU A 188 13.32 18.90 -7.57
CA LEU A 188 13.01 17.72 -8.39
C LEU A 188 13.90 17.64 -9.65
N THR A 189 15.22 17.59 -9.40
CA THR A 189 16.25 17.83 -10.44
C THR A 189 16.90 16.56 -10.99
N ASN A 190 16.62 15.39 -10.43
CA ASN A 190 17.29 14.15 -10.81
C ASN A 190 16.33 12.95 -10.87
N GLY A 191 16.72 11.91 -11.61
CA GLY A 191 15.85 10.76 -11.86
C GLY A 191 15.49 9.95 -10.61
N VAL A 192 16.27 10.02 -9.54
CA VAL A 192 15.99 9.29 -8.29
C VAL A 192 14.84 9.95 -7.53
N ILE A 193 14.96 11.25 -7.22
CA ILE A 193 13.90 11.98 -6.52
C ILE A 193 12.61 12.06 -7.36
N ASN A 194 12.74 12.20 -8.68
CA ASN A 194 11.57 12.23 -9.57
C ASN A 194 10.82 10.89 -9.58
N SER A 195 11.54 9.77 -9.48
CA SER A 195 10.92 8.44 -9.33
C SER A 195 10.20 8.30 -7.99
N ALA A 196 10.79 8.80 -6.91
CA ALA A 196 10.15 8.81 -5.60
C ALA A 196 8.88 9.66 -5.58
N PHE A 197 8.96 10.88 -6.12
CA PHE A 197 7.86 11.84 -6.20
C PHE A 197 6.70 11.28 -7.04
N MET A 198 7.00 10.63 -8.17
CA MET A 198 5.97 9.99 -9.00
C MET A 198 5.19 8.90 -8.24
N LEU A 199 5.86 8.09 -7.41
CA LEU A 199 5.16 7.11 -6.57
C LEU A 199 4.32 7.79 -5.48
N LEU A 200 4.82 8.86 -4.84
CA LEU A 200 4.01 9.64 -3.88
C LEU A 200 2.79 10.27 -4.54
N PHE A 201 2.94 10.78 -5.75
CA PHE A 201 1.84 11.34 -6.52
C PHE A 201 0.75 10.29 -6.76
N LYS A 202 1.13 9.10 -7.25
CA LYS A 202 0.17 8.02 -7.47
C LYS A 202 -0.55 7.58 -6.19
N ASP A 203 0.19 7.46 -5.09
CA ASP A 203 -0.42 7.12 -3.80
C ASP A 203 -1.26 8.26 -3.25
N SER A 204 -0.93 9.54 -3.47
CA SER A 204 -1.73 10.68 -3.00
C SER A 204 -3.09 10.75 -3.67
N ILE A 205 -3.15 10.49 -4.99
CA ILE A 205 -4.42 10.40 -5.73
C ILE A 205 -5.29 9.30 -5.13
N ARG A 206 -4.74 8.09 -5.01
CA ARG A 206 -5.50 6.93 -4.50
C ARG A 206 -5.91 7.07 -3.05
N LEU A 207 -5.02 7.57 -2.20
CA LEU A 207 -5.27 7.76 -0.78
C LEU A 207 -6.33 8.85 -0.54
N PHE A 208 -6.24 9.96 -1.28
CA PHE A 208 -7.25 11.02 -1.18
C PHE A 208 -8.61 10.58 -1.71
N ALA A 209 -8.67 9.73 -2.76
CA ALA A 209 -9.92 9.12 -3.20
C ALA A 209 -10.60 8.32 -2.06
N ALA A 210 -9.83 7.50 -1.32
CA ALA A 210 -10.34 6.79 -0.14
C ALA A 210 -10.84 7.75 0.94
N TYR A 211 -10.06 8.80 1.18
CA TYR A 211 -10.35 9.78 2.19
C TYR A 211 -11.66 10.52 1.88
N ASN A 212 -11.82 10.94 0.61
CA ASN A 212 -12.99 11.63 0.11
C ASN A 212 -14.25 10.75 0.21
N GLU A 213 -14.20 9.47 -0.20
CA GLU A 213 -15.33 8.53 -0.02
C GLU A 213 -15.75 8.39 1.45
N GLY A 214 -14.76 8.30 2.34
CA GLY A 214 -15.01 8.18 3.77
C GLY A 214 -15.61 9.46 4.37
N VAL A 215 -15.19 10.64 3.91
CA VAL A 215 -15.77 11.93 4.33
C VAL A 215 -17.19 12.09 3.80
N ILE A 216 -17.49 11.70 2.56
CA ILE A 216 -18.88 11.74 2.05
C ILE A 216 -19.77 10.82 2.91
N ASN A 217 -19.32 9.60 3.21
CA ASN A 217 -20.05 8.68 4.09
C ASN A 217 -20.25 9.27 5.50
N LEU A 218 -19.24 9.94 6.05
CA LEU A 218 -19.32 10.61 7.34
C LEU A 218 -20.38 11.71 7.34
N LEU A 219 -20.38 12.56 6.30
CA LEU A 219 -21.30 13.69 6.17
C LEU A 219 -22.75 13.25 6.00
N GLU A 220 -23.01 12.21 5.20
CA GLU A 220 -24.36 11.67 5.00
C GLU A 220 -24.99 11.14 6.29
N LYS A 221 -24.18 10.62 7.20
CA LYS A 221 -24.64 10.09 8.49
C LYS A 221 -24.63 11.12 9.62
N TYR A 222 -24.06 12.31 9.41
CA TYR A 222 -23.72 13.24 10.48
C TYR A 222 -24.93 13.68 11.32
N PHE A 223 -26.06 13.97 10.69
CA PHE A 223 -27.26 14.45 11.39
C PHE A 223 -27.98 13.38 12.21
N ASP A 224 -27.62 12.10 12.00
CA ASP A 224 -28.13 10.95 12.76
C ASP A 224 -27.15 10.49 13.86
N MET A 225 -25.99 11.13 13.96
CA MET A 225 -24.96 10.76 14.93
C MET A 225 -25.27 11.25 16.35
N LYS A 226 -24.71 10.54 17.34
CA LYS A 226 -24.74 10.98 18.74
C LYS A 226 -23.82 12.18 18.93
N LYS A 227 -24.10 13.02 19.93
CA LYS A 227 -23.29 14.21 20.27
C LYS A 227 -21.77 14.01 20.21
N ASN A 228 -21.23 12.96 20.82
CA ASN A 228 -19.78 12.71 20.81
C ASN A 228 -19.26 12.35 19.40
N GLN A 229 -20.02 11.55 18.65
CA GLN A 229 -19.68 11.21 17.27
C GLN A 229 -19.74 12.46 16.37
N CYS A 230 -20.69 13.37 16.58
CA CYS A 230 -20.72 14.65 15.86
C CYS A 230 -19.48 15.51 16.14
N LYS A 231 -18.98 15.52 17.39
CA LYS A 231 -17.73 16.24 17.73
C LYS A 231 -16.54 15.68 16.96
N ASP A 232 -16.36 14.36 17.00
CA ASP A 232 -15.26 13.68 16.31
C ASP A 232 -15.38 13.86 14.79
N ALA A 233 -16.59 13.69 14.24
CA ALA A 233 -16.86 13.85 12.82
C ALA A 233 -16.60 15.28 12.32
N LEU A 234 -16.97 16.30 13.10
CA LEU A 234 -16.73 17.69 12.76
C LEU A 234 -15.23 18.02 12.78
N ASP A 235 -14.48 17.52 13.77
CA ASP A 235 -13.02 17.67 13.81
C ASP A 235 -12.35 17.01 12.59
N ILE A 236 -12.78 15.78 12.25
CA ILE A 236 -12.32 15.06 11.06
C ILE A 236 -12.60 15.88 9.78
N TYR A 237 -13.79 16.46 9.65
CA TYR A 237 -14.16 17.26 8.48
C TYR A 237 -13.34 18.56 8.37
N LYS A 238 -13.13 19.29 9.48
CA LYS A 238 -12.25 20.48 9.48
C LYS A 238 -10.82 20.12 9.05
N LYS A 239 -10.31 19.00 9.57
CA LYS A 239 -9.02 18.41 9.21
C LYS A 239 -8.95 17.97 7.75
N PHE A 240 -10.04 17.50 7.17
CA PHE A 240 -10.16 17.18 5.74
C PHE A 240 -9.99 18.41 4.87
N LEU A 241 -10.69 19.52 5.17
CA LEU A 241 -10.59 20.76 4.40
C LEU A 241 -9.15 21.29 4.37
N TYR A 242 -8.44 21.25 5.49
CA TYR A 242 -7.03 21.63 5.53
C TYR A 242 -6.14 20.76 4.63
N ARG A 243 -6.31 19.43 4.68
CA ARG A 243 -5.56 18.48 3.85
C ARG A 243 -5.89 18.61 2.37
N MET A 244 -7.12 18.97 2.02
CA MET A 244 -7.51 19.25 0.64
C MET A 244 -6.72 20.43 0.07
N THR A 245 -6.54 21.50 0.84
CA THR A 245 -5.67 22.63 0.45
C THR A 245 -4.22 22.20 0.28
N LYS A 246 -3.68 21.42 1.22
CA LYS A 246 -2.30 20.91 1.14
C LYS A 246 -2.09 19.97 -0.05
N LEU A 247 -3.07 19.13 -0.37
CA LEU A 247 -3.03 18.31 -1.58
C LEU A 247 -3.04 19.18 -2.84
N SER A 248 -3.85 20.24 -2.89
CA SER A 248 -3.83 21.18 -4.03
C SER A 248 -2.44 21.80 -4.24
N GLU A 249 -1.75 22.20 -3.17
CA GLU A 249 -0.36 22.68 -3.24
C GLU A 249 0.58 21.61 -3.81
N PHE A 250 0.47 20.37 -3.34
CA PHE A 250 1.25 19.24 -3.83
C PHE A 250 0.99 18.94 -5.32
N LEU A 251 -0.28 18.97 -5.76
CA LEU A 251 -0.66 18.74 -7.16
C LEU A 251 -0.16 19.84 -8.10
N LYS A 252 -0.06 21.09 -7.64
CA LYS A 252 0.56 22.17 -8.42
C LYS A 252 2.04 21.94 -8.68
N VAL A 253 2.76 21.39 -7.69
CA VAL A 253 4.17 20.99 -7.89
C VAL A 253 4.25 19.88 -8.94
N ALA A 254 3.36 18.89 -8.88
CA ALA A 254 3.26 17.82 -9.88
C ALA A 254 3.04 18.35 -11.30
N GLU A 255 2.12 19.31 -11.47
CA GLU A 255 1.90 19.97 -12.76
C GLU A 255 3.18 20.65 -13.28
N GLN A 256 3.88 21.40 -12.40
CA GLN A 256 5.07 22.17 -12.77
C GLN A 256 6.28 21.30 -13.17
N VAL A 257 6.34 20.05 -12.68
CA VAL A 257 7.38 19.10 -13.07
C VAL A 257 7.00 18.23 -14.26
N GLY A 258 5.87 18.54 -14.92
CA GLY A 258 5.46 17.93 -16.19
C GLY A 258 4.61 16.67 -16.04
N ILE A 259 3.90 16.49 -14.91
CA ILE A 259 2.81 15.50 -14.86
C ILE A 259 1.65 16.03 -15.70
N ASP A 260 1.14 15.19 -16.60
CA ASP A 260 0.06 15.55 -17.52
C ASP A 260 -1.15 16.08 -16.75
N GLN A 261 -1.70 17.23 -17.17
CA GLN A 261 -2.88 17.83 -16.55
C GLN A 261 -4.08 16.87 -16.53
N GLY A 262 -4.18 15.96 -17.50
CA GLY A 262 -5.23 14.94 -17.53
C GLY A 262 -5.13 13.90 -16.40
N ASP A 263 -3.95 13.76 -15.79
CA ASP A 263 -3.70 12.86 -14.65
C ASP A 263 -3.82 13.57 -13.30
N ILE A 264 -4.01 14.90 -13.30
CA ILE A 264 -4.17 15.70 -12.09
C ILE A 264 -5.66 15.89 -11.80
N PRO A 265 -6.17 15.37 -10.66
CA PRO A 265 -7.59 15.52 -10.33
C PRO A 265 -7.96 16.97 -10.02
N ASP A 266 -9.16 17.34 -10.44
CA ASP A 266 -9.77 18.62 -10.11
C ASP A 266 -10.33 18.59 -8.68
N LEU A 267 -10.01 19.61 -7.90
CA LEU A 267 -10.39 19.76 -6.49
C LEU A 267 -11.41 20.88 -6.36
N SER A 268 -12.70 20.53 -6.31
CA SER A 268 -13.74 21.52 -6.06
C SER A 268 -13.80 21.89 -4.58
N GLN A 269 -13.77 23.19 -4.26
CA GLN A 269 -13.89 23.62 -2.86
C GLN A 269 -15.26 23.24 -2.28
N ALA A 270 -15.25 22.73 -1.05
CA ALA A 270 -16.48 22.46 -0.32
C ALA A 270 -17.20 23.76 0.05
N PRO A 271 -18.54 23.84 -0.04
CA PRO A 271 -19.29 25.03 0.35
C PRO A 271 -19.06 25.39 1.82
N SER A 272 -18.73 26.66 2.10
CA SER A 272 -18.54 27.16 3.48
C SER A 272 -19.79 27.03 4.34
N SER A 273 -20.97 27.14 3.73
CA SER A 273 -22.28 26.98 4.37
C SER A 273 -22.48 25.60 5.01
N LEU A 274 -21.84 24.55 4.49
CA LEU A 274 -21.92 23.22 5.11
C LEU A 274 -21.27 23.23 6.49
N LEU A 275 -20.09 23.84 6.62
CA LEU A 275 -19.37 23.86 7.90
C LEU A 275 -20.20 24.53 8.99
N GLU A 276 -20.83 25.66 8.67
CA GLU A 276 -21.74 26.37 9.56
C GLU A 276 -22.93 25.51 9.98
N ALA A 277 -23.53 24.77 9.03
CA ALA A 277 -24.65 23.87 9.32
C ALA A 277 -24.26 22.72 10.27
N LEU A 278 -23.07 22.14 10.10
CA LEU A 278 -22.55 21.08 10.97
C LEU A 278 -22.28 21.61 12.39
N GLU A 279 -21.70 22.81 12.51
CA GLU A 279 -21.42 23.47 13.79
C GLU A 279 -22.69 23.83 14.55
N GLN A 280 -23.70 24.36 13.86
CA GLN A 280 -24.98 24.69 14.47
C GLN A 280 -25.73 23.44 14.95
N HIS A 281 -25.69 22.34 14.18
CA HIS A 281 -26.27 21.08 14.64
C HIS A 281 -25.59 20.57 15.92
N LEU A 282 -24.26 20.58 15.98
CA LEU A 282 -23.54 20.20 17.19
C LEU A 282 -23.86 21.13 18.38
N ALA A 283 -23.98 22.43 18.15
CA ALA A 283 -24.36 23.40 19.18
C ALA A 283 -25.78 23.15 19.72
N SER A 284 -26.71 22.74 18.86
CA SER A 284 -28.07 22.36 19.28
C SER A 284 -28.06 21.12 20.19
N LEU A 285 -27.25 20.11 19.88
CA LEU A 285 -27.03 18.93 20.74
C LEU A 285 -26.29 19.26 22.06
N GLU A 286 -25.59 20.40 22.12
CA GLU A 286 -24.99 20.94 23.34
C GLU A 286 -25.96 21.73 24.22
N GLY A 287 -27.19 21.98 23.77
CA GLY A 287 -28.17 22.79 24.49
C GLY A 287 -27.93 24.29 24.39
N LYS A 288 -27.08 24.75 23.45
CA LYS A 288 -26.86 26.17 23.19
C LYS A 288 -28.02 26.71 22.33
N LYS A 289 -28.68 27.78 22.79
CA LYS A 289 -29.70 28.49 22.00
C LYS A 289 -29.06 29.01 20.71
N THR A 290 -29.33 28.34 19.61
CA THR A 290 -28.88 28.68 18.25
C THR A 290 -30.11 28.90 17.38
N LYS A 291 -30.01 29.74 16.34
CA LYS A 291 -31.04 29.80 15.29
C LYS A 291 -31.04 28.43 14.62
N GLU A 292 -32.08 27.62 14.85
CA GLU A 292 -32.18 26.33 14.18
C GLU A 292 -32.34 26.56 12.68
N LEU A 293 -31.40 26.04 11.89
CA LEU A 293 -31.64 25.86 10.45
C LEU A 293 -32.77 24.84 10.28
N ASN A 294 -33.76 25.16 9.44
CA ASN A 294 -34.80 24.21 9.05
C ASN A 294 -34.17 22.97 8.41
N ALA A 295 -34.83 21.82 8.57
CA ALA A 295 -34.36 20.54 8.05
C ALA A 295 -34.08 20.60 6.54
N ASP A 296 -34.92 21.30 5.78
CA ASP A 296 -34.77 21.49 4.32
C ASP A 296 -33.49 22.25 3.96
N THR A 297 -33.11 23.26 4.74
CA THR A 297 -31.86 24.02 4.53
C THR A 297 -30.63 23.15 4.83
N ARG A 298 -30.70 22.27 5.83
CA ARG A 298 -29.61 21.32 6.13
C ARG A 298 -29.48 20.27 5.02
N ALA A 299 -30.60 19.73 4.56
CA ALA A 299 -30.61 18.72 3.51
C ALA A 299 -30.07 19.27 2.18
N SER A 300 -30.48 20.48 1.79
CA SER A 300 -29.99 21.15 0.57
C SER A 300 -28.50 21.50 0.63
N THR A 301 -28.01 22.05 1.74
CA THR A 301 -26.58 22.37 1.93
C THR A 301 -25.71 21.10 1.94
N LEU A 302 -26.18 20.04 2.60
CA LEU A 302 -25.52 18.74 2.60
C LEU A 302 -25.46 18.14 1.19
N SER A 303 -26.59 18.09 0.47
CA SER A 303 -26.67 17.53 -0.88
C SER A 303 -25.74 18.25 -1.86
N SER A 304 -25.68 19.58 -1.81
CA SER A 304 -24.76 20.39 -2.62
C SER A 304 -23.30 20.04 -2.33
N ALA A 305 -22.91 19.97 -1.06
CA ALA A 305 -21.54 19.65 -0.68
C ALA A 305 -21.14 18.21 -1.04
N VAL A 306 -22.03 17.23 -0.79
CA VAL A 306 -21.82 15.83 -1.19
C VAL A 306 -21.68 15.70 -2.71
N SER A 307 -22.44 16.48 -3.49
CA SER A 307 -22.33 16.51 -4.95
C SER A 307 -20.96 17.02 -5.41
N SER A 308 -20.46 18.13 -4.83
CA SER A 308 -19.11 18.66 -5.14
C SER A 308 -17.98 17.69 -4.75
N LEU A 309 -18.08 17.06 -3.58
CA LEU A 309 -17.11 16.04 -3.17
C LEU A 309 -17.19 14.80 -4.06
N SER A 310 -18.38 14.43 -4.52
CA SER A 310 -18.57 13.31 -5.46
C SER A 310 -17.96 13.61 -6.82
N SER A 311 -18.14 14.82 -7.37
CA SER A 311 -17.51 15.22 -8.64
C SER A 311 -15.98 15.24 -8.53
N THR A 312 -15.46 15.71 -7.39
CA THR A 312 -14.02 15.59 -7.06
C THR A 312 -13.60 14.12 -7.10
N GLY A 313 -14.33 13.22 -6.42
CA GLY A 313 -14.06 11.78 -6.40
C GLY A 313 -14.06 11.12 -7.79
N MET A 314 -14.95 11.54 -8.69
CA MET A 314 -14.95 11.06 -10.08
C MET A 314 -13.66 11.43 -10.82
N SER A 315 -13.09 12.61 -10.55
CA SER A 315 -11.81 13.03 -11.14
C SER A 315 -10.66 12.11 -10.72
N PHE A 316 -10.61 11.70 -9.44
CA PHE A 316 -9.62 10.74 -8.93
C PHE A 316 -9.75 9.34 -9.56
N SER A 317 -10.97 8.89 -9.90
CA SER A 317 -11.19 7.56 -10.48
C SER A 317 -10.67 7.40 -11.92
N ARG A 318 -10.57 8.49 -12.68
CA ARG A 318 -10.07 8.46 -14.07
C ARG A 318 -8.62 7.95 -14.16
N MET A 319 -7.80 8.28 -13.17
CA MET A 319 -6.40 7.85 -13.15
C MET A 319 -6.28 6.34 -12.93
N ASP A 320 -7.11 5.76 -12.05
CA ASP A 320 -7.15 4.31 -11.82
C ASP A 320 -7.59 3.54 -13.07
N GLU A 321 -8.58 4.06 -13.80
CA GLU A 321 -9.05 3.46 -15.06
C GLU A 321 -7.99 3.53 -16.16
N LYS A 322 -7.30 4.68 -16.30
CA LYS A 322 -6.22 4.86 -17.27
C LYS A 322 -5.08 3.88 -17.03
N GLU A 323 -4.64 3.70 -15.78
CA GLU A 323 -3.56 2.76 -15.46
C GLU A 323 -3.96 1.29 -15.72
N LYS A 324 -5.20 0.91 -15.40
CA LYS A 324 -5.72 -0.43 -15.72
C LYS A 324 -5.75 -0.68 -17.22
N GLN A 325 -6.19 0.30 -17.99
CA GLN A 325 -6.24 0.23 -19.45
C GLN A 325 -4.83 0.07 -20.04
N GLN A 326 -3.86 0.87 -19.57
CA GLN A 326 -2.47 0.76 -19.99
C GLN A 326 -1.84 -0.59 -19.64
N ALA A 327 -2.12 -1.14 -18.45
CA ALA A 327 -1.63 -2.47 -18.06
C ALA A 327 -2.21 -3.57 -18.95
N LEU A 328 -3.49 -3.48 -19.30
CA LEU A 328 -4.14 -4.42 -20.20
C LEU A 328 -3.54 -4.35 -21.61
N GLU A 329 -3.29 -3.14 -22.11
CA GLU A 329 -2.65 -2.92 -23.41
C GLU A 329 -1.21 -3.43 -23.45
N GLU A 330 -0.41 -3.21 -22.38
CA GLU A 330 0.95 -3.74 -22.29
C GLU A 330 0.95 -5.28 -22.30
N GLU A 331 0.03 -5.91 -21.57
CA GLU A 331 -0.11 -7.37 -21.56
C GLU A 331 -0.57 -7.91 -22.92
N GLN A 332 -1.53 -7.26 -23.57
CA GLN A 332 -1.96 -7.60 -24.93
C GLN A 332 -0.81 -7.47 -25.93
N ALA A 333 0.01 -6.43 -25.83
CA ALA A 333 1.18 -6.24 -26.68
C ALA A 333 2.24 -7.34 -26.45
N ARG A 334 2.45 -7.77 -25.20
CA ARG A 334 3.33 -8.92 -24.88
C ARG A 334 2.80 -10.22 -25.49
N LEU A 335 1.50 -10.50 -25.34
CA LEU A 335 0.88 -11.68 -25.92
C LEU A 335 0.93 -11.67 -27.47
N GLN A 336 0.77 -10.51 -28.10
CA GLN A 336 0.91 -10.36 -29.55
C GLN A 336 2.36 -10.56 -30.01
N ALA A 337 3.35 -10.12 -29.23
CA ALA A 337 4.76 -10.36 -29.53
C ALA A 337 5.11 -11.86 -29.51
N LEU A 338 4.45 -12.64 -28.64
CA LEU A 338 4.60 -14.11 -28.57
C LEU A 338 3.84 -14.85 -29.69
N LYS A 339 2.82 -14.23 -30.30
CA LYS A 339 1.98 -14.83 -31.36
C LYS A 339 2.53 -14.65 -32.78
N LYS A 340 3.68 -14.00 -33.00
CA LYS A 340 4.29 -13.91 -34.34
C LYS A 340 4.74 -15.30 -34.83
N PRO A 341 4.28 -15.79 -36.00
CA PRO A 341 4.65 -17.11 -36.49
C PRO A 341 6.07 -17.13 -37.08
N GLY A 342 6.88 -18.06 -36.59
CA GLY A 342 7.89 -18.84 -37.33
C GLY A 342 9.04 -18.12 -38.04
N THR A 343 10.21 -18.06 -37.41
CA THR A 343 11.46 -18.33 -38.14
C THR A 343 11.62 -19.84 -38.26
N HIS A 344 11.74 -20.33 -39.50
CA HIS A 344 12.02 -21.73 -39.82
C HIS A 344 13.19 -22.27 -38.98
N ILE A 345 12.90 -23.19 -38.07
CA ILE A 345 13.91 -24.10 -37.52
C ILE A 345 13.82 -25.35 -38.38
N THR A 346 14.81 -25.55 -39.25
CA THR A 346 15.06 -26.84 -39.88
C THR A 346 15.31 -27.87 -38.78
N HIS A 347 14.43 -28.87 -38.69
CA HIS A 347 14.62 -30.05 -37.86
C HIS A 347 15.92 -30.76 -38.27
N ASN A 348 16.99 -30.58 -37.50
CA ASN A 348 18.03 -31.59 -37.37
C ASN A 348 17.81 -32.24 -36.01
N ALA A 349 17.34 -33.48 -36.03
CA ALA A 349 17.22 -34.33 -34.86
C ALA A 349 18.61 -34.59 -34.29
N ILE A 350 18.88 -34.08 -33.09
CA ILE A 350 19.95 -34.58 -32.23
C ILE A 350 19.26 -35.50 -31.23
N HIS A 351 19.50 -36.81 -31.39
CA HIS A 351 19.21 -37.80 -30.36
C HIS A 351 20.03 -37.45 -29.12
N ILE A 352 19.34 -37.27 -27.98
CA ILE A 352 19.95 -37.36 -26.66
C ILE A 352 19.19 -38.48 -25.95
N GLU A 353 19.88 -39.60 -25.75
CA GLU A 353 19.46 -40.68 -24.86
C GLU A 353 19.39 -40.13 -23.43
N ALA A 354 18.26 -40.35 -22.78
CA ALA A 354 18.09 -40.06 -21.37
C ALA A 354 18.54 -41.30 -20.57
N ASP A 355 19.70 -41.21 -19.93
CA ASP A 355 20.04 -42.10 -18.81
C ASP A 355 19.23 -41.67 -17.59
N VAL A 356 18.25 -42.52 -17.26
CA VAL A 356 17.56 -42.53 -15.97
C VAL A 356 18.40 -43.42 -15.05
N ASP A 357 19.10 -42.82 -14.09
CA ASP A 357 19.35 -43.46 -12.80
C ASP A 357 19.91 -42.49 -11.74
N ALA A 358 19.65 -42.85 -10.48
CA ALA A 358 20.12 -42.25 -9.22
C ALA A 358 19.20 -41.20 -8.54
N PHE A 359 18.06 -41.69 -8.04
CA PHE A 359 17.48 -41.21 -6.79
C PHE A 359 17.99 -42.11 -5.66
N ASN A 360 18.80 -41.60 -4.73
CA ASN A 360 18.67 -41.87 -3.29
C ASN A 360 19.78 -41.23 -2.45
N THR A 361 19.34 -40.75 -1.27
CA THR A 361 20.09 -40.49 -0.04
C THR A 361 20.91 -39.19 0.05
N THR A 362 20.40 -38.21 0.81
CA THR A 362 20.74 -38.07 2.24
C THR A 362 19.90 -36.96 2.89
N SER A 363 19.29 -37.32 4.02
CA SER A 363 18.63 -36.38 4.93
C SER A 363 19.65 -35.79 5.90
N SER A 364 19.49 -34.52 6.26
CA SER A 364 20.05 -33.97 7.49
C SER A 364 19.13 -32.86 7.99
N ALA A 365 18.61 -33.08 9.19
CA ALA A 365 17.64 -32.27 9.91
C ALA A 365 18.31 -31.06 10.57
N ALA A 366 17.82 -29.85 10.28
CA ALA A 366 17.89 -28.68 11.15
C ALA A 366 17.13 -27.53 10.49
N ASP A 367 15.79 -27.46 10.62
CA ASP A 367 15.07 -26.17 10.46
C ASP A 367 13.59 -26.18 10.92
N HIS A 368 13.24 -27.01 11.90
CA HIS A 368 11.84 -27.11 12.37
C HIS A 368 11.46 -26.17 13.53
N THR A 369 12.34 -25.28 13.96
CA THR A 369 12.09 -24.44 15.15
C THR A 369 11.61 -23.02 14.80
N VAL A 370 11.89 -22.51 13.59
CA VAL A 370 11.53 -21.13 13.21
C VAL A 370 10.10 -21.03 12.65
N SER A 371 9.59 -22.11 12.02
CA SER A 371 8.25 -22.11 11.40
C SER A 371 7.10 -22.19 12.41
N LYS A 372 7.33 -22.75 13.61
CA LYS A 372 6.30 -22.82 14.67
C LYS A 372 6.06 -21.49 15.39
N CYS A 373 7.02 -20.57 15.40
CA CYS A 373 6.83 -19.23 15.99
C CYS A 373 5.91 -18.32 15.14
N TYR A 374 5.93 -18.46 13.81
CA TYR A 374 5.09 -17.66 12.93
C TYR A 374 3.60 -18.03 13.04
N LEU A 375 3.28 -19.32 13.16
CA LEU A 375 1.89 -19.77 13.31
C LEU A 375 1.31 -19.41 14.69
N CYS A 376 2.13 -19.42 15.75
CA CYS A 376 1.69 -19.09 17.10
C CYS A 376 1.40 -17.58 17.28
N PHE A 377 2.14 -16.70 16.59
CA PHE A 377 1.94 -15.25 16.70
C PHE A 377 0.76 -14.73 15.88
N THR A 378 0.48 -15.33 14.71
CA THR A 378 -0.71 -14.96 13.90
C THR A 378 -2.01 -15.38 14.60
N VAL A 379 -2.00 -16.49 15.35
CA VAL A 379 -3.15 -16.92 16.16
C VAL A 379 -3.33 -16.04 17.41
N CYS A 380 -2.25 -15.60 18.06
CA CYS A 380 -2.34 -14.69 19.22
C CYS A 380 -2.91 -13.30 18.87
N LEU A 381 -2.57 -12.73 17.70
CA LEU A 381 -3.11 -11.44 17.25
C LEU A 381 -4.59 -11.51 16.86
N CYS A 382 -5.08 -12.67 16.41
CA CYS A 382 -6.52 -12.89 16.19
C CYS A 382 -7.29 -13.08 17.51
N ILE A 383 -6.68 -13.66 18.54
CA ILE A 383 -7.35 -13.94 19.83
C ILE A 383 -7.50 -12.66 20.68
N GLN A 384 -6.51 -11.74 20.67
CA GLN A 384 -6.62 -10.49 21.42
C GLN A 384 -7.71 -9.54 20.87
N GLY A 385 -8.08 -9.66 19.59
CA GLY A 385 -9.16 -8.89 18.96
C GLY A 385 -10.54 -9.58 18.95
N ALA A 386 -10.61 -10.87 19.26
CA ALA A 386 -11.85 -11.66 19.24
C ALA A 386 -12.48 -11.89 20.63
N ALA A 387 -11.80 -11.47 21.71
CA ALA A 387 -12.29 -11.65 23.08
C ALA A 387 -13.38 -10.66 23.52
N GLU A 388 -13.78 -9.68 22.69
CA GLU A 388 -14.76 -8.65 23.07
C GLU A 388 -16.13 -8.72 22.36
N ASN A 389 -16.42 -9.75 21.54
CA ASN A 389 -17.76 -9.86 20.92
C ASN A 389 -18.18 -11.32 20.70
N GLN A 390 -18.66 -11.97 21.76
CA GLN A 390 -19.45 -13.20 21.63
C GLN A 390 -20.83 -12.83 21.06
N GLY A 391 -20.99 -12.90 19.73
CA GLY A 391 -22.31 -12.69 19.12
C GLY A 391 -22.44 -12.80 17.60
N GLN A 392 -21.36 -12.86 16.80
CA GLN A 392 -21.48 -12.74 15.33
C GLN A 392 -20.76 -13.81 14.50
N ILE A 393 -20.75 -15.07 14.94
CA ILE A 393 -20.22 -16.19 14.12
C ILE A 393 -21.31 -16.85 13.24
N SER A 394 -22.58 -16.46 13.35
CA SER A 394 -23.65 -17.08 12.54
C SER A 394 -23.82 -16.50 11.12
N CYS A 395 -23.29 -15.31 10.80
CA CYS A 395 -23.59 -14.64 9.52
C CYS A 395 -22.53 -14.84 8.42
N LEU A 396 -21.32 -15.29 8.76
CA LEU A 396 -20.24 -15.48 7.77
C LEU A 396 -20.40 -16.77 6.94
N PHE A 397 -21.28 -17.70 7.33
CA PHE A 397 -21.49 -18.96 6.61
C PHE A 397 -22.58 -18.90 5.51
N GLN A 398 -23.34 -17.81 5.39
CA GLN A 398 -24.45 -17.73 4.44
C GLN A 398 -24.15 -16.97 3.14
N ALA A 399 -22.98 -16.34 3.02
CA ALA A 399 -22.67 -15.47 1.88
C ALA A 399 -21.90 -16.13 0.72
N ASN A 400 -21.53 -17.42 0.80
CA ASN A 400 -20.65 -18.03 -0.21
C ASN A 400 -21.22 -19.34 -0.79
N LYS A 401 -22.40 -19.27 -1.41
CA LYS A 401 -23.05 -20.41 -2.10
C LYS A 401 -23.23 -20.20 -3.61
N ARG A 402 -22.37 -19.39 -4.23
CA ARG A 402 -22.26 -19.28 -5.70
C ARG A 402 -20.80 -19.03 -6.06
N ASP A 403 -20.03 -20.12 -6.05
CA ASP A 403 -19.09 -20.48 -7.11
C ASP A 403 -18.37 -21.77 -6.67
N SER A 404 -18.57 -22.80 -7.46
CA SER A 404 -18.12 -24.17 -7.26
C SER A 404 -16.66 -24.32 -7.65
N ASP A 405 -15.78 -24.55 -6.66
CA ASP A 405 -14.62 -25.48 -6.71
C ASP A 405 -13.78 -25.41 -5.41
N VAL A 406 -14.43 -25.64 -4.26
CA VAL A 406 -13.71 -25.86 -2.99
C VAL A 406 -13.84 -27.33 -2.60
N ASN A 407 -12.71 -28.03 -2.62
CA ASN A 407 -12.60 -29.44 -2.26
C ASN A 407 -13.02 -29.65 -0.79
N PRO A 408 -14.08 -30.42 -0.49
CA PRO A 408 -14.63 -30.57 0.86
C PRO A 408 -13.64 -31.19 1.86
N ASN A 409 -12.59 -31.87 1.39
CA ASN A 409 -11.53 -32.40 2.25
C ASN A 409 -10.70 -31.31 2.94
N PHE A 410 -10.63 -30.09 2.40
CA PHE A 410 -9.86 -29.00 2.99
C PHE A 410 -10.54 -28.41 4.24
N CYS A 411 -11.88 -28.35 4.25
CA CYS A 411 -12.66 -27.92 5.43
C CYS A 411 -12.58 -28.95 6.56
N PHE A 412 -12.59 -30.25 6.26
CA PHE A 412 -12.45 -31.30 7.27
C PHE A 412 -11.06 -31.33 7.91
N ILE A 413 -10.00 -31.02 7.16
CA ILE A 413 -8.64 -30.92 7.69
C ILE A 413 -8.52 -29.72 8.66
N MET A 414 -9.10 -28.57 8.32
CA MET A 414 -9.08 -27.39 9.20
C MET A 414 -9.89 -27.60 10.49
N ILE A 415 -11.02 -28.30 10.43
CA ILE A 415 -11.82 -28.66 11.61
C ILE A 415 -11.13 -29.74 12.46
N GLY A 416 -10.47 -30.72 11.82
CA GLY A 416 -9.69 -31.75 12.51
C GLY A 416 -8.47 -31.18 13.25
N ILE A 417 -7.77 -30.21 12.64
CA ILE A 417 -6.66 -29.48 13.28
C ILE A 417 -7.17 -28.63 14.46
N TYR A 418 -8.38 -28.06 14.36
CA TYR A 418 -9.01 -27.28 15.43
C TYR A 418 -9.33 -28.13 16.67
N LEU A 419 -9.92 -29.33 16.47
CA LEU A 419 -10.29 -30.25 17.56
C LEU A 419 -9.06 -30.92 18.20
N HIS A 420 -8.04 -31.26 17.40
CA HIS A 420 -6.81 -31.87 17.92
C HIS A 420 -5.98 -30.87 18.74
N ASN A 421 -5.96 -29.59 18.37
CA ASN A 421 -5.27 -28.56 19.15
C ASN A 421 -6.04 -28.15 20.41
N LEU A 422 -7.37 -28.19 20.40
CA LEU A 422 -8.19 -27.95 21.59
C LEU A 422 -8.02 -29.07 22.64
N SER A 423 -7.94 -30.32 22.19
CA SER A 423 -7.65 -31.47 23.07
C SER A 423 -6.24 -31.41 23.66
N LEU A 424 -5.24 -30.95 22.90
CA LEU A 424 -3.87 -30.77 23.42
C LEU A 424 -3.77 -29.62 24.41
N PHE A 425 -4.56 -28.55 24.21
CA PHE A 425 -4.57 -27.39 25.10
C PHE A 425 -5.24 -27.69 26.44
N LEU A 426 -6.28 -28.53 26.46
CA LEU A 426 -6.92 -29.00 27.70
C LEU A 426 -6.05 -29.98 28.48
N LEU A 427 -5.24 -30.81 27.80
CA LEU A 427 -4.28 -31.74 28.42
C LEU A 427 -3.03 -31.05 29.02
N ILE A 428 -2.80 -29.77 28.71
CA ILE A 428 -1.70 -28.98 29.28
C ILE A 428 -2.19 -28.14 30.49
N LEU A 429 -3.51 -28.09 30.72
CA LEU A 429 -4.15 -27.35 31.81
C LEU A 429 -4.65 -28.23 32.97
N GLU A 430 -4.49 -29.57 32.88
CA GLU A 430 -4.53 -30.52 34.01
C GLU A 430 -3.10 -30.98 34.33
#